data_AF-A0A924JZ20-F1
#
_entry.id   AF-A0A924JZ20-F1
#
_cell.length_a   1.000
_cell.length_b   1.000
_cell.length_c   1.000
_cell.angle_alpha   90.00
_cell.angle_beta   90.00
_cell.angle_gamma   90.00
#
_symmetry.space_group_name_H-M   'P 1'
#
loop_
_entity.id
_entity.type
_entity.pdbx_description
1 polymer ?
#
loop_
_entity_poly.entity_id
_entity_poly.type
_entity_poly.pdbx_seq_one_letter_code
_entity_poly.pdbx_strand_id
1 'polypeptide(L)' 'MAGHSKWANIQHRKGRQDEKRQRIWTRVMREIMVAARMGGGDMGTNPRLRLAAEK' A
#
# COMPACT_ATOMS: atom_id res chain seq x y z
N MET A 1 -16.38 31.03 -7.99
CA MET A 1 -16.48 30.66 -6.55
C MET A 1 -16.66 29.15 -6.45
N ALA A 2 -15.59 28.38 -6.17
CA ALA A 2 -15.64 26.93 -5.96
C ALA A 2 -16.14 26.55 -4.54
N GLY A 3 -17.08 27.33 -3.99
CA GLY A 3 -17.49 27.24 -2.58
C GLY A 3 -18.37 26.02 -2.27
N HIS A 4 -19.26 25.65 -3.19
CA HIS A 4 -20.24 24.55 -3.00
C HIS A 4 -19.74 23.18 -3.52
N SER A 5 -18.67 23.15 -4.30
CA SER A 5 -18.12 21.94 -4.93
C SER A 5 -16.72 21.58 -4.42
N LYS A 6 -16.16 22.33 -3.47
CA LYS A 6 -14.84 22.08 -2.87
C LYS A 6 -14.74 20.65 -2.34
N TRP A 7 -15.76 20.21 -1.59
CA TRP A 7 -15.77 18.87 -1.00
C TRP A 7 -15.86 17.77 -2.07
N ALA A 8 -16.76 17.92 -3.05
CA ALA A 8 -16.89 16.96 -4.15
C ALA A 8 -15.57 16.80 -4.93
N ASN A 9 -14.89 17.90 -5.22
CA ASN A 9 -13.59 17.88 -5.88
C ASN A 9 -12.50 17.18 -5.03
N ILE A 10 -12.50 17.41 -3.71
CA ILE A 10 -11.59 16.72 -2.79
C ILE A 10 -11.90 15.22 -2.75
N GLN A 11 -13.18 14.84 -2.67
CA GLN A 11 -13.61 13.44 -2.64
C GLN A 11 -13.16 12.70 -3.90
N HIS A 12 -13.43 13.25 -5.09
CA HIS A 12 -13.03 12.59 -6.35
C HIS A 12 -11.52 12.50 -6.51
N ARG A 13 -10.78 13.56 -6.13
CA ARG A 13 -9.32 13.54 -6.18
C ARG A 13 -8.75 12.50 -5.22
N LYS A 14 -9.26 12.46 -3.98
CA LYS A 14 -8.84 11.50 -2.97
C LYS A 14 -9.19 10.06 -3.38
N GLY A 15 -10.39 9.81 -3.88
CA GLY A 15 -10.81 8.49 -4.34
C GLY A 15 -9.89 7.91 -5.42
N ARG A 16 -9.51 8.71 -6.43
CA ARG A 16 -8.55 8.28 -7.46
C ARG A 16 -7.13 8.04 -6.92
N GLN A 17 -6.72 8.78 -5.88
CA GLN A 17 -5.43 8.56 -5.23
C GLN A 17 -5.45 7.28 -4.38
N ASP A 18 -6.53 7.08 -3.63
CA ASP A 18 -6.72 5.91 -2.78
C ASP A 18 -6.81 4.63 -3.61
N GLU A 19 -7.50 4.65 -4.76
CA GLU A 19 -7.56 3.49 -5.68
C GLU A 19 -6.17 3.08 -6.18
N LYS A 20 -5.36 4.06 -6.61
CA LYS A 20 -3.97 3.81 -7.03
C LYS A 20 -3.12 3.26 -5.88
N ARG A 21 -3.26 3.84 -4.69
CA ARG A 21 -2.54 3.42 -3.49
C ARG A 21 -2.94 2.02 -3.05
N GLN A 22 -4.23 1.70 -3.07
CA GLN A 22 -4.78 0.41 -2.68
C GLN A 22 -4.22 -0.71 -3.56
N ARG A 23 -4.11 -0.49 -4.88
CA ARG A 23 -3.53 -1.49 -5.79
C ARG A 23 -2.08 -1.83 -5.44
N ILE A 24 -1.29 -0.84 -5.05
CA ILE A 24 0.11 -1.04 -4.63
C ILE A 24 0.15 -1.73 -3.27
N TRP A 25 -0.65 -1.24 -2.32
CA TRP A 25 -0.74 -1.79 -0.96
C TRP A 25 -1.06 -3.27 -0.93
N THR A 26 -2.06 -3.71 -1.71
CA THR A 26 -2.43 -5.12 -1.77
C THR A 26 -1.31 -6.00 -2.31
N ARG A 27 -0.46 -5.48 -3.23
CA ARG A 27 0.69 -6.21 -3.76
C ARG A 27 1.80 -6.33 -2.73
N VAL A 28 2.14 -5.23 -2.07
CA VAL A 28 3.16 -5.20 -1.00
C VAL A 28 2.77 -6.15 0.14
N MET A 29 1.51 -6.08 0.58
CA MET A 29 1.01 -6.96 1.64
C MET A 29 1.06 -8.44 1.28
N ARG A 30 0.72 -8.80 0.03
CA ARG A 30 0.86 -10.19 -0.43
C ARG A 30 2.32 -10.64 -0.42
N GLU A 31 3.24 -9.79 -0.86
CA GLU A 31 4.66 -10.12 -0.89
C GLU A 31 5.21 -10.32 0.53
N ILE A 32 4.85 -9.46 1.48
CA ILE A 32 5.22 -9.60 2.89
C ILE A 32 4.68 -10.92 3.45
N MET A 33 3.40 -11.24 3.22
CA MET A 33 2.80 -12.49 3.71
C MET A 33 3.49 -13.73 3.13
N VAL A 34 3.79 -13.73 1.83
CA VAL A 34 4.47 -14.84 1.16
C VAL A 34 5.91 -14.97 1.66
N ALA A 35 6.64 -13.87 1.77
CA ALA A 35 8.01 -13.87 2.27
C ALA A 35 8.08 -14.38 3.71
N ALA A 36 7.19 -13.93 4.59
CA ALA A 36 7.12 -14.38 5.98
C ALA A 36 6.76 -15.88 6.09
N ARG A 37 5.88 -16.39 5.22
CA ARG A 37 5.53 -17.82 5.19
C ARG A 37 6.68 -18.71 4.71
N MET A 38 7.50 -18.23 3.78
CA MET A 38 8.61 -19.03 3.21
C MET A 38 9.87 -19.01 4.06
N GLY A 39 10.23 -17.86 4.63
CA GLY A 39 11.52 -17.67 5.33
C GLY A 39 11.39 -17.33 6.80
N GLY A 40 10.19 -17.43 7.39
CA GLY A 40 9.93 -17.00 8.76
C GLY A 40 9.72 -15.49 8.88
N GLY A 41 9.17 -15.08 10.02
CA GLY A 41 8.78 -13.68 10.30
C GLY A 41 9.91 -12.76 10.76
N ASP A 42 11.15 -13.25 10.83
CA ASP A 42 12.29 -12.45 11.24
C ASP A 42 12.97 -11.79 10.03
N MET A 43 13.01 -10.46 10.03
CA MET A 43 13.62 -9.65 8.97
C MET A 43 15.15 -9.73 8.96
N GLY A 44 15.78 -10.14 10.06
CA GLY A 44 17.23 -10.32 10.15
C GLY A 44 17.72 -11.54 9.37
N THR A 45 16.93 -12.61 9.35
CA THR A 45 17.25 -13.89 8.73
C THR A 45 16.57 -14.11 7.38
N ASN A 46 15.58 -13.29 7.03
CA ASN A 46 14.84 -13.36 5.77
C ASN A 46 15.04 -12.10 4.91
N PRO A 47 16.05 -12.10 4.01
CA PRO A 47 16.33 -10.95 3.13
C PRO A 47 15.16 -10.57 2.22
N ARG A 48 14.32 -11.54 1.83
CA ARG A 48 13.14 -11.30 1.00
C ARG A 48 12.07 -10.53 1.77
N LEU A 49 11.85 -10.87 3.04
CA LEU A 49 10.93 -10.15 3.91
C LEU A 49 11.40 -8.71 4.15
N ARG A 50 12.70 -8.51 4.38
CA ARG A 50 13.29 -7.17 4.52
C ARG A 50 13.04 -6.30 3.28
N LEU A 51 13.35 -6.82 2.09
CA LEU A 51 13.10 -6.11 0.84
C LEU A 51 11.61 -5.85 0.57
N ALA A 52 10.73 -6.74 1.03
CA ALA A 52 9.28 -6.56 0.89
C ALA A 52 8.73 -5.48 1.85
N ALA A 53 9.34 -5.30 3.02
CA ALA A 53 8.95 -4.31 4.02
C ALA A 53 9.48 -2.89 3.71
N GLU A 54 10.58 -2.77 2.96
CA GLU A 54 11.15 -1.48 2.54
C GLU A 54 10.41 -0.82 1.35
N LYS A 55 9.45 -1.52 0.73
CA LYS A 55 8.65 -1.04 -0.41
C LYS A 55 7.37 -0.32 0.00
#